data_AF-A0A2G2ZQX7-F1
#
_entry.id   AF-A0A2G2ZQX7-F1
#
_cell.length_a   1.000
_cell.length_b   1.000
_cell.length_c   1.000
_cell.angle_alpha   90.00
_cell.angle_beta   90.00
_cell.angle_gamma   90.00
#
_symmetry.space_group_name_H-M   'P 1'
#
loop_
_entity.id
_entity.type
_entity.pdbx_description
1 polymer ?
#
loop_
_entity_poly.entity_id
_entity_poly.type
_entity_poly.pdbx_seq_one_letter_code
_entity_poly.pdbx_strand_id
1 'polypeptide(L)'
;MDNGTLQVTLSVPDGIVTGITYNGVDNLLEFLNDETNRGYWDVVWSSAGTTGTTGSFERLRCTNYKVILETDDQIELSFSRKWDASLQGKLIPLNIDKRFIMLKGSSGFYSYAIYEHLEGWPGFNLDETRIVFKLRKDKFHYMAMADNRQRYMPLPDDRLPDRGQPLAYPEAVLLVNPIEPEFKGEVDDKYQYSCEDKDLKVHGWICMDPSIGFWIIIPSDEFRSGGPLKQNLTSHVGPTALSVSKLSQALTHSCSCFNCFSIRSPYITLEKNKQISPY
;
A
#
# COMPACT_ATOMS: atom_id res chain seq x y z
N MET A 1 18.07 -3.06 1.99
CA MET A 1 18.09 -4.48 1.57
C MET A 1 18.44 -4.51 0.11
N ASP A 2 19.36 -5.38 -0.30
CA ASP A 2 19.81 -5.51 -1.68
C ASP A 2 20.09 -6.98 -1.99
N ASN A 3 19.53 -7.49 -3.08
CA ASN A 3 19.72 -8.86 -3.53
C ASN A 3 20.35 -8.97 -4.93
N GLY A 4 20.92 -7.88 -5.43
CA GLY A 4 21.52 -7.77 -6.77
C GLY A 4 20.52 -7.62 -7.92
N THR A 5 19.21 -7.79 -7.67
CA THR A 5 18.13 -7.58 -8.66
C THR A 5 17.27 -6.36 -8.30
N LEU A 6 16.96 -6.23 -7.01
CA LEU A 6 16.12 -5.20 -6.43
C LEU A 6 16.82 -4.65 -5.19
N GLN A 7 16.81 -3.33 -5.04
CA GLN A 7 17.22 -2.67 -3.80
C GLN A 7 16.02 -1.95 -3.19
N VAL A 8 15.84 -2.11 -1.87
CA VAL A 8 14.80 -1.47 -1.07
C VAL A 8 15.45 -0.72 0.08
N THR A 9 15.21 0.58 0.13
CA THR A 9 15.72 1.49 1.16
C THR A 9 14.66 1.72 2.22
N LEU A 10 15.02 1.46 3.47
CA LEU A 10 14.15 1.58 4.63
C LEU A 10 14.75 2.60 5.61
N SER A 11 13.93 3.51 6.14
CA SER A 11 14.37 4.39 7.22
C SER A 11 14.52 3.64 8.53
N VAL A 12 15.55 3.99 9.30
CA VAL A 12 15.86 3.38 10.60
C VAL A 12 15.76 4.45 11.68
N PRO A 13 15.02 4.24 12.79
CA PRO A 13 14.25 3.04 13.15
C PRO A 13 12.79 3.04 12.64
N ASP A 14 12.37 4.05 11.88
CA ASP A 14 10.96 4.26 11.56
C ASP A 14 10.32 3.12 10.74
N GLY A 15 11.09 2.43 9.91
CA GLY A 15 10.63 1.34 9.05
C GLY A 15 9.74 1.82 7.90
N ILE A 16 10.07 2.97 7.29
CA ILE A 16 9.38 3.51 6.12
C ILE A 16 10.17 3.16 4.87
N VAL A 17 9.50 2.75 3.79
CA VAL A 17 10.13 2.51 2.50
C VAL A 17 10.36 3.85 1.79
N THR A 18 11.59 4.33 1.82
CA THR A 18 11.95 5.64 1.26
C THR A 18 12.41 5.55 -0.19
N GLY A 19 12.80 4.37 -0.66
CA GLY A 19 13.18 4.13 -2.04
C GLY A 19 13.15 2.68 -2.46
N ILE A 20 12.93 2.48 -3.76
CA ILE A 20 13.00 1.17 -4.42
C ILE A 20 13.76 1.37 -5.74
N THR A 21 14.90 0.72 -5.90
CA THR A 21 15.74 0.79 -7.10
C THR A 21 15.60 -0.50 -7.88
N TYR A 22 15.29 -0.40 -9.17
CA TYR A 22 15.09 -1.55 -10.04
C TYR A 22 15.37 -1.21 -11.50
N ASN A 23 16.03 -2.12 -12.22
CA ASN A 23 16.21 -2.06 -13.68
C ASN A 23 16.70 -0.68 -14.21
N GLY A 24 17.74 -0.15 -13.57
CA GLY A 24 18.35 1.14 -13.94
C GLY A 24 17.57 2.39 -13.53
N VAL A 25 16.43 2.25 -12.82
CA VAL A 25 15.70 3.37 -12.25
C VAL A 25 16.08 3.54 -10.78
N ASP A 26 16.69 4.68 -10.45
CA ASP A 26 17.23 5.01 -9.12
C ASP A 26 16.18 4.90 -8.01
N ASN A 27 14.97 5.38 -8.26
CA ASN A 27 13.85 5.25 -7.33
C ASN A 27 12.53 5.15 -8.10
N LEU A 28 11.76 4.10 -7.85
CA LEU A 28 10.41 3.92 -8.39
C LEU A 28 9.36 4.76 -7.64
N LEU A 29 9.66 5.18 -6.42
CA LEU A 29 8.74 5.96 -5.57
C LEU A 29 8.82 7.46 -5.90
N GLU A 30 7.70 8.15 -5.72
CA GLU A 30 7.57 9.59 -6.00
C GLU A 30 8.53 10.41 -5.14
N PHE A 31 9.63 10.86 -5.73
CA PHE A 31 10.72 11.51 -4.99
C PHE A 31 10.39 12.95 -4.60
N LEU A 32 9.41 13.58 -5.26
CA LEU A 32 8.91 14.91 -4.89
C LEU A 32 8.09 14.87 -3.59
N ASN A 33 7.60 13.70 -3.18
CA ASN A 33 7.00 13.53 -1.86
C ASN A 33 8.09 13.48 -0.79
N ASP A 34 7.77 14.00 0.40
CA ASP A 34 8.51 13.71 1.63
C ASP A 34 8.80 12.21 1.73
N GLU A 35 10.00 11.84 2.17
CA GLU A 35 10.43 10.44 2.23
C GLU A 35 9.45 9.56 3.00
N THR A 36 8.80 10.16 4.00
CA THR A 36 7.86 9.48 4.89
C THR A 36 6.48 9.26 4.25
N ASN A 37 6.24 9.84 3.07
CA ASN A 37 5.02 9.82 2.27
C ASN A 37 5.23 9.12 0.92
N ARG A 38 6.21 8.21 0.83
CA ARG A 38 6.50 7.42 -0.38
C ARG A 38 5.94 6.01 -0.30
N GLY A 39 6.57 5.14 0.50
CA GLY A 39 6.08 3.80 0.79
C GLY A 39 5.94 3.59 2.29
N TYR A 40 4.72 3.43 2.82
CA TYR A 40 4.50 3.42 4.27
C TYR A 40 3.35 2.52 4.70
N TRP A 41 3.40 2.12 5.97
CA TRP A 41 2.26 1.56 6.69
C TRP A 41 1.53 2.66 7.45
N ASP A 42 0.21 2.60 7.47
CA ASP A 42 -0.64 3.48 8.25
C ASP A 42 -1.87 2.75 8.80
N VAL A 43 -2.49 3.37 9.79
CA VAL A 43 -3.77 2.93 10.34
C VAL A 43 -4.73 4.11 10.44
N VAL A 44 -6.02 3.82 10.36
CA VAL A 44 -7.10 4.72 10.72
C VAL A 44 -7.81 4.11 11.92
N TRP A 45 -7.83 4.83 13.04
CA TRP A 45 -8.32 4.29 14.30
C TRP A 45 -9.02 5.34 15.15
N SER A 46 -9.86 4.91 16.09
CA SER A 46 -10.52 5.79 17.05
C SER A 46 -10.58 5.17 18.44
N SER A 47 -10.73 6.00 19.47
CA SER A 47 -10.94 5.52 20.84
C SER A 47 -12.24 4.71 20.92
N ALA A 48 -12.28 3.70 21.80
CA ALA A 48 -13.51 2.94 22.01
C ALA A 48 -14.68 3.85 22.41
N GLY A 49 -15.86 3.57 21.89
CA GLY A 49 -17.07 4.37 22.12
C GLY A 49 -17.20 5.64 21.28
N THR A 50 -16.23 5.97 20.43
CA THR A 50 -16.38 7.07 19.46
C THR A 50 -17.51 6.74 18.48
N THR A 51 -18.47 7.67 18.34
CA THR A 51 -19.57 7.56 17.38
C THR A 51 -19.21 8.30 16.09
N GLY A 52 -19.35 7.61 14.95
CA GLY A 52 -19.03 8.16 13.61
C GLY A 52 -18.04 7.28 12.84
N THR A 53 -17.73 7.68 11.60
CA THR A 53 -16.84 6.96 10.68
C THR A 53 -15.47 7.62 10.51
N THR A 54 -15.21 8.73 11.22
CA THR A 54 -13.99 9.52 11.08
C THR A 54 -12.98 9.11 12.14
N GLY A 55 -12.06 8.21 11.78
CA GLY A 55 -10.92 7.84 12.61
C GLY A 55 -9.73 8.80 12.44
N SER A 56 -8.80 8.73 13.39
CA SER A 56 -7.49 9.38 13.35
C SER A 56 -6.55 8.61 12.42
N PHE A 57 -5.96 9.33 11.46
CA PHE A 57 -4.89 8.79 10.62
C PHE A 57 -3.57 8.76 11.39
N GLU A 58 -2.91 7.60 11.41
CA GLU A 58 -1.59 7.43 12.00
C GLU A 58 -0.63 6.77 11.02
N ARG A 59 0.48 7.45 10.73
CA ARG A 59 1.64 6.85 10.06
C ARG A 59 2.36 5.94 11.05
N LEU A 60 2.49 4.66 10.75
CA LEU A 60 3.15 3.71 11.64
C LEU A 60 4.67 3.88 11.60
N ARG A 61 5.20 4.79 12.43
CA ARG A 61 6.63 4.95 12.68
C ARG A 61 7.06 4.09 13.85
N CYS A 62 8.11 3.32 13.65
CA CYS A 62 8.71 2.47 14.67
C CYS A 62 9.88 3.15 15.38
N THR A 63 10.22 2.64 16.55
CA THR A 63 11.28 3.22 17.42
C THR A 63 12.45 2.27 17.64
N ASN A 64 12.32 1.02 17.21
CA ASN A 64 13.36 0.01 17.32
C ASN A 64 13.50 -0.77 16.01
N TYR A 65 14.73 -1.18 15.69
CA TYR A 65 15.11 -1.92 14.49
C TYR A 65 15.93 -3.15 14.87
N LYS A 66 15.68 -4.28 14.20
CA LYS A 66 16.44 -5.52 14.37
C LYS A 66 16.58 -6.26 13.05
N VAL A 67 17.75 -6.85 12.83
CA VAL A 67 17.92 -7.94 11.84
C VAL A 67 17.46 -9.23 12.52
N ILE A 68 16.48 -9.90 11.93
CA ILE A 68 15.88 -11.13 12.48
C ILE A 68 16.54 -12.36 11.88
N LEU A 69 16.80 -12.29 10.57
CA LEU A 69 17.47 -13.33 9.81
C LEU A 69 18.36 -12.67 8.78
N GLU A 70 19.59 -13.16 8.65
CA GLU A 70 20.51 -12.78 7.58
C GLU A 70 21.28 -14.03 7.16
N THR A 71 21.04 -14.46 5.93
CA THR A 71 21.64 -15.64 5.30
C THR A 71 21.96 -15.30 3.86
N ASP A 72 22.70 -16.18 3.18
CA ASP A 72 23.02 -15.99 1.75
C ASP A 72 21.78 -15.92 0.85
N ASP A 73 20.64 -16.48 1.28
CA ASP A 73 19.42 -16.60 0.47
C ASP A 73 18.30 -15.64 0.90
N GLN A 74 18.37 -15.08 2.11
CA GLN A 74 17.30 -14.27 2.68
C GLN A 74 17.81 -13.28 3.73
N ILE A 75 17.23 -12.08 3.73
CA ILE A 75 17.25 -11.15 4.85
C ILE A 75 15.82 -10.88 5.35
N GLU A 76 15.65 -10.83 6.67
CA GLU A 76 14.43 -10.39 7.34
C GLU A 76 14.75 -9.29 8.35
N LEU A 77 14.05 -8.17 8.22
CA LEU A 77 14.20 -7.00 9.09
C LEU A 77 12.91 -6.78 9.88
N SER A 78 13.05 -6.41 11.15
CA SER A 78 11.98 -6.00 12.06
C SER A 78 12.11 -4.54 12.43
N PHE A 79 10.99 -3.83 12.37
CA PHE A 79 10.83 -2.46 12.85
C PHE A 79 9.65 -2.45 13.81
N SER A 80 9.93 -2.18 15.08
CA SER A 80 8.95 -2.34 16.15
C SER A 80 8.73 -1.06 16.95
N ARG A 81 7.51 -0.88 17.45
CA ARG A 81 7.16 0.12 18.46
C ARG A 81 6.37 -0.54 19.57
N LYS A 82 6.76 -0.29 20.82
CA LYS A 82 5.94 -0.64 21.98
C LYS A 82 5.01 0.51 22.34
N TRP A 83 3.84 0.18 22.87
CA TRP A 83 2.90 1.18 23.40
C TRP A 83 2.94 1.20 24.92
N ASP A 84 2.76 2.38 25.50
CA ASP A 84 2.56 2.59 26.93
C ASP A 84 1.59 3.75 27.19
N ALA A 85 1.16 3.91 28.44
CA ALA A 85 0.14 4.89 28.82
C ALA A 85 0.50 6.36 28.49
N SER A 86 1.78 6.71 28.33
CA SER A 86 2.20 8.07 27.94
C SER A 86 1.83 8.43 26.49
N LEU A 87 1.53 7.42 25.68
CA LEU A 87 1.13 7.51 24.27
C LEU A 87 -0.40 7.52 24.09
N GLN A 88 -1.16 7.38 25.18
CA GLN A 88 -2.62 7.39 25.14
C GLN A 88 -3.15 8.68 24.48
N GLY A 89 -4.11 8.52 23.57
CA GLY A 89 -4.71 9.61 22.80
C GLY A 89 -3.81 10.17 21.69
N LYS A 90 -2.56 9.75 21.59
CA LYS A 90 -1.61 10.18 20.55
C LYS A 90 -1.41 9.11 19.48
N LEU A 91 -1.27 7.86 19.92
CA LEU A 91 -0.98 6.71 19.07
C LEU A 91 -1.91 5.55 19.44
N ILE A 92 -2.18 4.69 18.46
CA ILE A 92 -3.01 3.51 18.64
C ILE A 92 -2.45 2.63 19.76
N PRO A 93 -3.30 2.09 20.67
CA PRO A 93 -2.89 1.21 21.76
C PRO A 93 -2.37 -0.16 21.32
N LEU A 94 -1.36 -0.22 20.44
CA LEU A 94 -0.81 -1.45 19.90
C LEU A 94 0.71 -1.48 20.00
N ASN A 95 1.21 -2.65 20.39
CA ASN A 95 2.54 -3.06 20.00
C ASN A 95 2.51 -3.39 18.51
N ILE A 96 3.48 -2.85 17.78
CA ILE A 96 3.57 -2.98 16.34
C ILE A 96 4.94 -3.56 16.01
N ASP A 97 4.97 -4.54 15.11
CA ASP A 97 6.20 -5.08 14.53
C ASP A 97 6.00 -5.26 13.03
N LYS A 98 6.60 -4.36 12.24
CA LYS A 98 6.63 -4.43 10.79
C LYS A 98 7.84 -5.25 10.34
N ARG A 99 7.58 -6.21 9.48
CA ARG A 99 8.56 -7.12 8.92
C ARG A 99 8.75 -6.86 7.43
N PHE A 100 9.99 -6.93 7.00
CA PHE A 100 10.38 -6.85 5.60
C PHE A 100 11.31 -8.00 5.27
N ILE A 101 10.99 -8.77 4.24
CA ILE A 101 11.78 -9.92 3.81
C ILE A 101 12.20 -9.72 2.36
N MET A 102 13.47 -9.94 2.06
CA MET A 102 13.98 -9.96 0.70
C MET A 102 14.72 -11.28 0.46
N LEU A 103 14.36 -11.96 -0.63
CA LEU A 103 14.96 -13.23 -1.04
C LEU A 103 15.96 -13.01 -2.17
N LYS A 104 17.05 -13.77 -2.19
CA LYS A 104 18.06 -13.74 -3.25
C LYS A 104 17.44 -14.08 -4.61
N GLY A 105 17.82 -13.32 -5.64
CA GLY A 105 17.33 -13.51 -7.01
C GLY A 105 15.84 -13.20 -7.23
N SER A 106 15.12 -12.75 -6.20
CA SER A 106 13.73 -12.30 -6.34
C SER A 106 13.69 -10.85 -6.83
N SER A 107 12.74 -10.55 -7.70
CA SER A 107 12.50 -9.18 -8.16
C SER A 107 11.43 -8.48 -7.29
N GLY A 108 11.37 -8.83 -6.01
CA GLY A 108 10.31 -8.42 -5.10
C GLY A 108 10.71 -8.60 -3.65
N PHE A 109 9.89 -8.08 -2.76
CA PHE A 109 10.07 -8.20 -1.31
C PHE A 109 8.72 -8.45 -0.65
N TYR A 110 8.72 -9.04 0.54
CA TYR A 110 7.53 -9.26 1.34
C TYR A 110 7.48 -8.24 2.46
N SER A 111 6.28 -7.81 2.83
CA SER A 111 6.09 -7.06 4.06
C SER A 111 4.84 -7.49 4.77
N TYR A 112 4.94 -7.62 6.08
CA TYR A 112 3.81 -7.90 6.94
C TYR A 112 3.93 -7.12 8.24
N ALA A 113 2.81 -6.95 8.94
CA ALA A 113 2.81 -6.31 10.25
C ALA A 113 2.13 -7.22 11.27
N ILE A 114 2.71 -7.31 12.46
CA ILE A 114 2.16 -8.01 13.62
C ILE A 114 1.66 -6.95 14.59
N TYR A 115 0.41 -7.10 15.02
CA TYR A 115 -0.23 -6.24 16.01
C TYR A 115 -0.55 -7.03 17.26
N GLU A 116 -0.12 -6.50 18.41
CA GLU A 116 -0.38 -7.08 19.73
C GLU A 116 -1.02 -6.01 20.63
N HIS A 117 -2.21 -6.33 21.13
CA HIS A 117 -2.90 -5.59 22.18
C HIS A 117 -2.76 -6.38 23.48
N LEU A 118 -2.31 -5.72 24.55
CA LEU A 118 -2.14 -6.38 25.85
C LEU A 118 -3.35 -6.14 26.75
N GLU A 119 -3.61 -7.10 27.63
CA GLU A 119 -4.67 -7.00 28.62
C GLU A 119 -4.51 -5.74 29.49
N GLY A 120 -5.62 -5.07 29.78
CA GLY A 120 -5.64 -3.83 30.56
C GLY A 120 -5.35 -2.56 29.77
N TRP A 121 -5.00 -2.67 28.48
CA TRP A 121 -4.83 -1.49 27.62
C TRP A 121 -6.18 -0.93 27.14
N PRO A 122 -6.27 0.38 26.83
CA PRO A 122 -7.49 0.97 26.33
C PRO A 122 -8.01 0.25 25.08
N GLY A 123 -9.33 0.04 25.03
CA GLY A 123 -9.99 -0.41 23.81
C GLY A 123 -9.97 0.66 22.72
N PHE A 124 -10.02 0.24 21.47
CA PHE A 124 -10.03 1.11 20.30
C PHE A 124 -10.79 0.44 19.14
N ASN A 125 -11.18 1.24 18.14
CA ASN A 125 -11.67 0.77 16.85
C ASN A 125 -10.57 0.93 15.81
N LEU A 126 -10.36 -0.09 14.97
CA LEU A 126 -9.37 -0.07 13.90
C LEU A 126 -10.04 -0.10 12.54
N ASP A 127 -10.41 1.07 12.04
CA ASP A 127 -11.19 1.18 10.80
C ASP A 127 -10.41 0.66 9.59
N GLU A 128 -9.12 1.01 9.50
CA GLU A 128 -8.25 0.62 8.38
C GLU A 128 -6.82 0.36 8.85
N THR A 129 -6.18 -0.63 8.25
CA THR A 129 -4.73 -0.81 8.17
C THR A 129 -4.34 -0.82 6.71
N ARG A 130 -3.30 -0.09 6.35
CA ARG A 130 -2.85 0.01 4.97
C ARG A 130 -1.34 -0.09 4.86
N ILE A 131 -0.89 -0.68 3.78
CA ILE A 131 0.43 -0.39 3.21
C ILE A 131 0.23 0.30 1.86
N VAL A 132 0.92 1.41 1.67
CA VAL A 132 0.74 2.33 0.55
C VAL A 132 2.08 2.57 -0.12
N PHE A 133 2.11 2.55 -1.45
CA PHE A 133 3.24 2.94 -2.28
C PHE A 133 2.78 4.01 -3.28
N LYS A 134 3.40 5.19 -3.20
CA LYS A 134 3.22 6.27 -4.17
C LYS A 134 4.37 6.22 -5.16
N LEU A 135 4.05 5.76 -6.37
CA LEU A 135 5.00 5.63 -7.45
C LEU A 135 5.17 6.95 -8.19
N ARG A 136 6.26 7.05 -8.93
CA ARG A 136 6.58 8.21 -9.76
C ARG A 136 5.50 8.53 -10.78
N LYS A 137 4.90 9.71 -10.67
CA LYS A 137 3.87 10.15 -11.62
C LYS A 137 4.38 10.36 -13.03
N ASP A 138 5.68 10.61 -13.20
CA ASP A 138 6.33 10.81 -14.50
C ASP A 138 6.67 9.48 -15.22
N LYS A 139 6.48 8.34 -14.56
CA LYS A 139 6.85 7.02 -15.09
C LYS A 139 5.68 6.07 -15.23
N PHE A 140 4.80 6.03 -14.23
CA PHE A 140 3.75 5.03 -14.11
C PHE A 140 2.41 5.62 -14.56
N HIS A 141 2.04 5.39 -15.82
CA HIS A 141 0.83 5.98 -16.42
C HIS A 141 -0.29 4.97 -16.70
N TYR A 142 0.03 3.67 -16.65
CA TYR A 142 -0.94 2.63 -16.97
C TYR A 142 -1.22 1.79 -15.73
N MET A 143 -2.49 1.69 -15.35
CA MET A 143 -2.93 0.93 -14.18
C MET A 143 -3.63 -0.34 -14.62
N ALA A 144 -3.32 -1.44 -13.93
CA ALA A 144 -3.96 -2.74 -14.16
C ALA A 144 -4.44 -3.32 -12.83
N MET A 145 -5.75 -3.54 -12.72
CA MET A 145 -6.38 -4.13 -11.54
C MET A 145 -6.95 -5.52 -11.83
N ALA A 146 -7.42 -5.73 -13.04
CA ALA A 146 -7.89 -7.01 -13.56
C ALA A 146 -7.77 -7.01 -15.09
N ASP A 147 -7.89 -8.17 -15.73
CA ASP A 147 -7.79 -8.30 -17.19
C ASP A 147 -8.75 -7.37 -17.95
N ASN A 148 -9.93 -7.13 -17.38
CA ASN A 148 -10.96 -6.24 -17.92
C ASN A 148 -10.99 -4.84 -17.28
N ARG A 149 -10.09 -4.55 -16.35
CA ARG A 149 -10.01 -3.26 -15.63
C ARG A 149 -8.57 -2.76 -15.63
N GLN A 150 -8.17 -2.25 -16.77
CA GLN A 150 -6.85 -1.70 -17.01
C GLN A 150 -6.93 -0.57 -18.04
N ARG A 151 -6.18 0.52 -17.81
CA ARG A 151 -6.21 1.71 -18.66
C ARG A 151 -5.02 2.63 -18.39
N TYR A 152 -4.78 3.54 -19.33
CA TYR A 152 -4.05 4.77 -19.01
C TYR A 152 -4.87 5.60 -18.03
N MET A 153 -4.19 6.16 -17.05
CA MET A 153 -4.79 6.92 -15.97
C MET A 153 -4.46 8.40 -16.12
N PRO A 154 -5.38 9.30 -15.73
CA PRO A 154 -5.07 10.71 -15.62
C PRO A 154 -3.95 10.94 -14.60
N LEU A 155 -3.28 12.08 -14.73
CA LEU A 155 -2.27 12.52 -13.78
C LEU A 155 -2.93 13.15 -12.55
N PRO A 156 -2.27 13.13 -11.37
CA PRO A 156 -2.79 13.82 -10.19
C PRO A 156 -2.95 15.33 -10.44
N ASP A 157 -2.18 15.92 -11.35
CA ASP A 157 -2.27 17.32 -11.72
C ASP A 157 -3.57 17.65 -12.48
N ASP A 158 -4.20 16.68 -13.13
CA ASP A 158 -5.48 16.87 -13.83
C ASP A 158 -6.64 17.13 -12.87
N ARG A 159 -6.44 16.81 -11.59
CA ARG A 159 -7.41 17.04 -10.52
C ARG A 159 -7.27 18.42 -9.86
N LEU A 160 -6.27 19.23 -10.24
CA LEU A 160 -6.06 20.56 -9.69
C LEU A 160 -7.18 21.53 -10.11
N PRO A 161 -7.51 22.57 -9.33
CA PRO A 161 -8.68 23.42 -9.58
C PRO A 161 -8.72 24.13 -10.95
N ASP A 162 -7.57 24.32 -11.60
CA ASP A 162 -7.44 24.90 -12.95
C ASP A 162 -7.69 23.88 -14.07
N ARG A 163 -7.67 22.58 -13.75
CA ARG A 163 -7.83 21.46 -14.70
C ARG A 163 -9.01 20.55 -14.41
N GLY A 164 -9.43 20.48 -13.16
CA GLY A 164 -10.49 19.60 -12.68
C GLY A 164 -11.49 20.33 -11.80
N GLN A 165 -12.70 19.79 -11.74
CA GLN A 165 -13.79 20.31 -10.91
C GLN A 165 -14.25 19.21 -9.95
N PRO A 166 -13.98 19.35 -8.63
CA PRO A 166 -14.60 18.48 -7.64
C PRO A 166 -16.13 18.50 -7.76
N LEU A 167 -16.73 17.32 -7.70
CA LEU A 167 -18.19 17.15 -7.75
C LEU A 167 -18.78 17.17 -6.33
N ALA A 168 -19.97 16.60 -6.15
CA ALA A 168 -20.64 16.55 -4.85
C ALA A 168 -19.79 15.86 -3.76
N TYR A 169 -18.97 14.88 -4.15
CA TYR A 169 -18.01 14.22 -3.27
C TYR A 169 -16.59 14.65 -3.65
N PRO A 170 -15.73 15.02 -2.68
CA PRO A 170 -14.38 15.52 -2.97
C PRO A 170 -13.48 14.46 -3.63
N GLU A 171 -13.82 13.18 -3.49
CA GLU A 171 -13.14 12.10 -4.19
C GLU A 171 -13.40 12.07 -5.69
N ALA A 172 -14.57 12.52 -6.14
CA ALA A 172 -14.99 12.51 -7.54
C ALA A 172 -14.67 13.86 -8.20
N VAL A 173 -13.81 13.86 -9.21
CA VAL A 173 -13.36 15.07 -9.90
C VAL A 173 -13.61 14.92 -11.39
N LEU A 174 -14.38 15.86 -11.96
CA LEU A 174 -14.55 15.98 -13.40
C LEU A 174 -13.29 16.58 -14.01
N LEU A 175 -12.73 15.93 -15.04
CA LEU A 175 -11.55 16.37 -15.76
C LEU A 175 -11.95 17.36 -16.86
N VAL A 176 -11.77 18.66 -16.62
CA VAL A 176 -12.23 19.75 -17.50
C VAL A 176 -11.17 20.09 -18.56
N ASN A 177 -9.91 20.12 -18.14
CA ASN A 177 -8.75 20.45 -18.98
C ASN A 177 -7.55 19.57 -18.59
N PRO A 178 -7.62 18.24 -18.80
CA PRO A 178 -6.53 17.33 -18.50
C PRO A 178 -5.31 17.55 -19.41
N ILE A 179 -4.14 17.06 -18.97
CA ILE A 179 -2.89 17.08 -19.74
C ILE A 179 -3.05 16.25 -21.01
N GLU A 180 -3.57 15.03 -20.88
CA GLU A 180 -3.96 14.18 -22.00
C GLU A 180 -5.41 14.49 -22.40
N PRO A 181 -5.67 15.02 -23.63
CA PRO A 181 -7.00 15.46 -24.03
C PRO A 181 -8.07 14.36 -24.06
N GLU A 182 -7.66 13.09 -24.17
CA GLU A 182 -8.56 11.93 -24.20
C GLU A 182 -9.36 11.75 -22.91
N PHE A 183 -8.83 12.20 -21.76
CA PHE A 183 -9.51 12.10 -20.48
C PHE A 183 -10.55 13.21 -20.25
N LYS A 184 -10.69 14.15 -21.19
CA LYS A 184 -11.57 15.31 -21.02
C LYS A 184 -13.03 14.88 -20.91
N GLY A 185 -13.70 15.35 -19.87
CA GLY A 185 -15.10 15.02 -19.57
C GLY A 185 -15.28 13.75 -18.76
N GLU A 186 -14.22 13.00 -18.47
CA GLU A 186 -14.28 11.87 -17.54
C GLU A 186 -14.36 12.34 -16.09
N VAL A 187 -14.91 11.49 -15.23
CA VAL A 187 -14.92 11.68 -13.78
C VAL A 187 -13.98 10.67 -13.16
N ASP A 188 -12.88 11.15 -12.59
CA ASP A 188 -11.98 10.33 -11.80
C ASP A 188 -12.44 10.29 -10.34
N ASP A 189 -12.76 9.09 -9.86
CA ASP A 189 -13.18 8.83 -8.49
C ASP A 189 -12.39 7.63 -7.94
N LYS A 190 -11.69 7.85 -6.83
CA LYS A 190 -10.84 6.83 -6.20
C LYS A 190 -11.61 5.54 -5.89
N TYR A 191 -12.91 5.62 -5.59
CA TYR A 191 -13.71 4.44 -5.24
C TYR A 191 -14.10 3.58 -6.45
N GLN A 192 -14.05 4.12 -7.68
CA GLN A 192 -14.25 3.34 -8.91
C GLN A 192 -13.20 2.22 -9.09
N TYR A 193 -12.07 2.35 -8.39
CA TYR A 193 -10.96 1.41 -8.42
C TYR A 193 -10.98 0.43 -7.23
N SER A 194 -12.10 0.33 -6.53
CA SER A 194 -12.28 -0.69 -5.49
C SER A 194 -12.48 -2.08 -6.11
N CYS A 195 -12.15 -3.12 -5.35
CA CYS A 195 -12.32 -4.51 -5.72
C CYS A 195 -12.88 -5.30 -4.54
N GLU A 196 -13.70 -6.32 -4.81
CA GLU A 196 -14.17 -7.25 -3.79
C GLU A 196 -13.00 -8.13 -3.32
N ASP A 197 -12.92 -8.40 -2.01
CA ASP A 197 -11.81 -9.12 -1.41
C ASP A 197 -11.54 -10.49 -2.05
N LYS A 198 -12.60 -11.21 -2.44
CA LYS A 198 -12.48 -12.51 -3.12
C LYS A 198 -11.69 -12.44 -4.43
N ASP A 199 -11.75 -11.31 -5.13
CA ASP A 199 -11.13 -11.07 -6.44
C ASP A 199 -9.81 -10.26 -6.30
N LEU A 200 -9.58 -9.64 -5.15
CA LEU A 200 -8.45 -8.76 -4.88
C LEU A 200 -7.17 -9.55 -4.58
N LYS A 201 -6.55 -10.10 -5.63
CA LYS A 201 -5.32 -10.90 -5.57
C LYS A 201 -4.07 -10.16 -6.05
N VAL A 202 -4.16 -9.45 -7.17
CA VAL A 202 -3.02 -8.71 -7.75
C VAL A 202 -3.51 -7.46 -8.46
N HIS A 203 -2.81 -6.34 -8.24
CA HIS A 203 -3.04 -5.11 -8.97
C HIS A 203 -1.76 -4.26 -8.96
N GLY A 204 -1.68 -3.28 -9.84
CA GLY A 204 -0.45 -2.54 -9.98
C GLY A 204 -0.46 -1.43 -11.01
N TRP A 205 0.75 -0.96 -11.30
CA TRP A 205 1.04 0.08 -12.26
C TRP A 205 2.16 -0.35 -13.19
N ILE A 206 2.11 0.16 -14.42
CA ILE A 206 3.06 -0.13 -15.47
C ILE A 206 3.70 1.19 -15.93
N CYS A 207 5.02 1.20 -15.91
CA CYS A 207 5.88 2.12 -16.62
C CYS A 207 6.26 1.49 -17.96
N MET A 208 6.06 2.23 -19.05
CA MET A 208 6.37 1.74 -20.39
C MET A 208 7.85 1.95 -20.75
N ASP A 209 8.48 2.99 -20.20
CA ASP A 209 9.87 3.34 -20.47
C ASP A 209 10.65 3.79 -19.19
N PRO A 210 11.54 2.93 -18.66
CA PRO A 210 11.77 1.54 -19.07
C PRO A 210 10.57 0.64 -18.71
N SER A 211 10.44 -0.49 -19.39
CA SER A 211 9.33 -1.43 -19.18
C SER A 211 9.38 -2.08 -17.79
N ILE A 212 8.62 -1.54 -16.84
CA ILE A 212 8.59 -1.95 -15.43
C ILE A 212 7.13 -2.02 -14.95
N GLY A 213 6.74 -3.14 -14.37
CA GLY A 213 5.49 -3.29 -13.62
C GLY A 213 5.76 -3.31 -12.12
N PHE A 214 4.98 -2.56 -11.35
CA PHE A 214 4.94 -2.61 -9.89
C PHE A 214 3.63 -3.26 -9.46
N TRP A 215 3.70 -4.40 -8.77
CA TRP A 215 2.55 -5.20 -8.41
C TRP A 215 2.46 -5.42 -6.90
N ILE A 216 1.26 -5.20 -6.35
CA ILE A 216 0.87 -5.67 -5.03
C ILE A 216 0.21 -7.03 -5.21
N ILE A 217 0.71 -8.03 -4.49
CA ILE A 217 0.21 -9.39 -4.48
C ILE A 217 -0.30 -9.69 -3.06
N ILE A 218 -1.58 -10.00 -2.95
CA ILE A 218 -2.23 -10.42 -1.71
C ILE A 218 -2.50 -11.93 -1.80
N PRO A 219 -1.65 -12.76 -1.16
CA PRO A 219 -1.77 -14.22 -1.28
C PRO A 219 -2.89 -14.82 -0.41
N SER A 220 -3.37 -14.09 0.60
CA SER A 220 -4.34 -14.57 1.58
C SER A 220 -5.29 -13.45 2.00
N ASP A 221 -6.53 -13.81 2.33
CA ASP A 221 -7.55 -12.91 2.88
C ASP A 221 -7.71 -13.05 4.39
N GLU A 222 -6.91 -13.88 5.06
CA GLU A 222 -7.03 -14.20 6.50
C GLU A 222 -6.95 -12.98 7.42
N PHE A 223 -6.32 -11.90 6.95
CA PHE A 223 -6.18 -10.65 7.69
C PHE A 223 -7.29 -9.64 7.43
N ARG A 224 -8.21 -9.93 6.49
CA ARG A 224 -9.31 -9.04 6.09
C ARG A 224 -10.58 -9.40 6.85
N SER A 225 -11.30 -8.37 7.31
CA SER A 225 -12.64 -8.54 7.88
C SER A 225 -13.72 -8.00 6.93
N GLY A 226 -14.94 -8.50 7.09
CA GLY A 226 -16.10 -8.06 6.31
C GLY A 226 -16.55 -9.06 5.23
N GLY A 227 -15.82 -10.16 5.06
CA GLY A 227 -16.19 -11.25 4.16
C GLY A 227 -15.86 -10.99 2.68
N PRO A 228 -16.07 -11.98 1.80
CA PRO A 228 -15.57 -11.99 0.42
C PRO A 228 -16.10 -10.89 -0.49
N LEU A 229 -17.29 -10.33 -0.19
CA LEU A 229 -17.92 -9.27 -0.98
C LEU A 229 -17.54 -7.86 -0.49
N LYS A 230 -16.73 -7.75 0.58
CA LYS A 230 -16.27 -6.46 1.06
C LYS A 230 -15.40 -5.82 -0.02
N GLN A 231 -15.69 -4.56 -0.35
CA GLN A 231 -14.88 -3.79 -1.28
C GLN A 231 -13.76 -3.04 -0.54
N ASN A 232 -12.56 -3.14 -1.09
CA ASN A 232 -11.39 -2.42 -0.62
C ASN A 232 -10.72 -1.65 -1.77
N LEU A 233 -10.08 -0.54 -1.41
CA LEU A 233 -9.31 0.26 -2.35
C LEU A 233 -8.09 -0.53 -2.84
N THR A 234 -7.73 -0.28 -4.10
CA THR A 234 -6.58 -0.90 -4.76
C THR A 234 -5.67 0.20 -5.32
N SER A 235 -5.19 0.09 -6.56
CA SER A 235 -4.50 1.19 -7.22
C SER A 235 -5.45 2.35 -7.57
N HIS A 236 -4.97 3.60 -7.56
CA HIS A 236 -5.74 4.76 -8.01
C HIS A 236 -4.81 5.92 -8.44
N VAL A 237 -5.41 6.98 -9.03
CA VAL A 237 -4.74 8.21 -9.50
C VAL A 237 -3.64 8.72 -8.56
N GLY A 238 -2.57 9.30 -9.13
CA GLY A 238 -1.37 9.72 -8.38
C GLY A 238 -0.42 8.54 -8.14
N PRO A 239 -0.11 7.80 -9.21
CA PRO A 239 0.09 6.35 -9.27
C PRO A 239 0.33 5.69 -7.92
N THR A 240 -0.77 5.53 -7.18
CA THR A 240 -0.76 4.96 -5.84
C THR A 240 -1.17 3.51 -5.96
N ALA A 241 -0.44 2.62 -5.29
CA ALA A 241 -0.79 1.22 -5.09
C ALA A 241 -0.87 0.96 -3.59
N LEU A 242 -1.95 0.34 -3.12
CA LEU A 242 -2.13 0.06 -1.70
C LEU A 242 -2.80 -1.29 -1.47
N SER A 243 -2.52 -1.90 -0.33
CA SER A 243 -3.27 -3.04 0.21
C SER A 243 -3.97 -2.58 1.48
N VAL A 244 -5.30 -2.78 1.54
CA VAL A 244 -6.13 -2.43 2.70
C VAL A 244 -6.55 -3.69 3.43
N SER A 245 -6.50 -3.59 4.76
CA SER A 245 -7.19 -4.46 5.69
C SER A 245 -8.14 -3.62 6.51
N LYS A 246 -9.45 -3.80 6.38
CA LYS A 246 -10.42 -3.20 7.30
C LYS A 246 -10.72 -4.19 8.41
N LEU A 247 -10.65 -3.74 9.67
CA LEU A 247 -10.93 -4.54 10.86
C LEU A 247 -12.16 -3.96 11.56
N SER A 248 -13.35 -4.44 11.23
CA SER A 248 -14.59 -3.87 11.79
C SER A 248 -14.89 -4.30 13.23
N GLN A 249 -13.90 -4.77 14.00
CA GLN A 249 -14.11 -5.20 15.39
C GLN A 249 -12.97 -4.75 16.29
N ALA A 250 -13.33 -4.44 17.54
CA ALA A 250 -12.38 -4.20 18.62
C ALA A 250 -11.40 -5.38 18.69
N LEU A 251 -10.12 -5.12 18.40
CA LEU A 251 -9.08 -6.11 18.55
C LEU A 251 -8.98 -6.48 20.03
N THR A 252 -9.41 -7.68 20.38
CA THR A 252 -9.20 -8.29 21.70
C THR A 252 -8.04 -9.28 21.70
N HIS A 253 -7.46 -9.57 20.53
CA HIS A 253 -6.41 -10.56 20.30
C HIS A 253 -5.47 -10.12 19.17
N SER A 254 -4.27 -10.71 19.11
CA SER A 254 -3.22 -10.40 18.12
C SER A 254 -3.65 -10.73 16.67
N CYS A 255 -3.27 -9.87 15.71
CA CYS A 255 -3.55 -10.06 14.27
C CYS A 255 -2.28 -9.80 13.44
N SER A 256 -2.15 -10.45 12.28
CA SER A 256 -1.03 -10.26 11.34
C SER A 256 -1.57 -9.95 9.93
N CYS A 257 -0.98 -8.96 9.24
CA CYS A 257 -1.35 -8.59 7.86
C CYS A 257 -0.21 -8.91 6.89
N PHE A 258 -0.39 -9.84 5.94
CA PHE A 258 0.67 -10.29 5.02
C PHE A 258 0.50 -9.75 3.60
N ASN A 259 1.54 -9.13 3.05
CA ASN A 259 1.57 -8.68 1.65
C ASN A 259 2.88 -9.09 0.95
N CYS A 260 2.79 -9.45 -0.33
CA CYS A 260 3.92 -9.69 -1.21
C CYS A 260 3.99 -8.59 -2.27
N PHE A 261 5.18 -8.06 -2.54
CA PHE A 261 5.40 -7.03 -3.55
C PHE A 261 6.31 -7.59 -4.63
N SER A 262 5.88 -7.50 -5.88
CA SER A 262 6.63 -8.01 -7.02
C SER A 262 6.83 -6.90 -8.04
N ILE A 263 8.07 -6.72 -8.48
CA ILE A 263 8.47 -5.73 -9.47
C ILE A 263 9.13 -6.48 -10.62
N ARG A 264 8.50 -6.52 -11.79
CA ARG A 264 8.95 -7.32 -12.94
C ARG A 264 8.64 -6.60 -14.24
N SER A 265 9.21 -7.05 -15.35
CA SER A 265 8.73 -6.64 -16.67
C SER A 265 7.23 -6.97 -16.80
N PRO A 266 6.38 -6.02 -17.22
CA PRO A 266 4.92 -6.20 -17.28
C PRO A 266 4.51 -7.32 -18.24
N TYR A 267 5.25 -7.50 -19.34
CA TYR A 267 5.00 -8.55 -20.33
C TYR A 267 5.20 -9.96 -19.74
N ILE A 268 6.21 -10.14 -18.89
CA ILE A 268 6.47 -11.42 -18.21
C ILE A 268 5.39 -11.73 -17.17
N THR A 269 4.85 -10.71 -16.49
CA THR A 269 3.78 -10.90 -15.49
C THR A 269 2.44 -11.23 -16.14
N LEU A 270 2.07 -10.57 -17.25
CA LEU A 270 0.85 -10.88 -17.99
C LEU A 270 0.90 -12.30 -18.61
N GLU A 271 2.07 -12.74 -19.08
CA GLU A 271 2.26 -14.12 -19.55
C GLU A 271 2.24 -15.15 -18.40
N LYS A 272 2.87 -14.86 -17.25
CA LYS A 272 2.88 -15.78 -16.10
C LYS A 272 1.56 -15.84 -15.33
N ASN A 273 0.76 -14.77 -15.30
CA ASN A 273 -0.56 -14.78 -14.67
C ASN A 273 -1.59 -15.63 -15.42
N LYS A 274 -1.30 -16.07 -16.67
CA LYS A 274 -2.03 -17.17 -17.32
C LYS A 274 -1.74 -18.55 -16.72
N GLN A 275 -0.79 -18.67 -15.78
CA GLN A 275 -0.29 -19.96 -15.28
C GLN A 275 -0.21 -20.10 -13.76
N ILE A 276 -0.87 -19.24 -12.98
CA ILE A 276 -1.02 -19.50 -11.54
C ILE A 276 -2.34 -20.25 -11.32
N SER A 277 -2.30 -21.55 -11.60
CA SER A 277 -3.34 -22.52 -11.23
C SER A 277 -3.12 -22.94 -9.77
N PRO A 278 -4.12 -22.81 -8.88
CA PRO A 278 -4.05 -23.45 -7.57
C PRO A 278 -4.52 -24.90 -7.71
N TYR A 279 -3.57 -25.83 -7.63
CA TYR A 279 -3.82 -27.18 -7.10
C TYR A 279 -2.87 -27.40 -5.94
#